data_AF-A0AAP0L855-F1
#
_entry.id   AF-A0AAP0L855-F1
#
_cell.length_a   1.000
_cell.length_b   1.000
_cell.length_c   1.000
_cell.angle_alpha   90.00
_cell.angle_beta   90.00
_cell.angle_gamma   90.00
#
_symmetry.space_group_name_H-M   'P 1'
#
loop_
_entity.id
_entity.type
_entity.pdbx_description
1 polymer ?
#
loop_
_entity_poly.entity_id
_entity_poly.type
_entity_poly.pdbx_seq_one_letter_code
_entity_poly.pdbx_strand_id
1 'polypeptide(L)'
;MEGHTWFMSSLNDTYEEGETQHMYFPSETSKGRLLCINGRNQHDGSMNSYGFAWPGSLPSTATLLPGLTFVSDTYYDHENLWHGLCAVTPFVGWHMKNQCRKKPTRWVLFHQGEVRTRTGSWVQNIMRATFEEEMKVEYFNQEESGSSSSYKGPYCFEKAVAMRHNEGKMGQERRLKVYNMLRCKTRQFCNGDFKDDSTSSKEKPVVKLLSSTDFVATPHGAQLTNMVFMDRNSSVMEFFPKGWLKHAGVGQYVFQWLASWAGIRHEGAWWDPNGESCPYPENDFRCFTEIYKNGRVGYNETYFADWARRVIDGTKANKRAQASNLQHEGSSNCECS
;
A
#
# COMPACT_ATOMS: atom_id res chain seq x y z
N MET A 1 -2.70 -18.67 -15.13
CA MET A 1 -1.75 -17.77 -14.44
C MET A 1 -0.38 -18.42 -14.56
N GLU A 2 0.41 -17.97 -15.54
CA GLU A 2 1.83 -18.33 -15.66
C GLU A 2 2.67 -17.38 -14.80
N GLY A 3 3.57 -17.96 -14.00
CA GLY A 3 4.93 -17.46 -13.75
C GLY A 3 5.13 -16.03 -13.23
N HIS A 4 4.77 -15.77 -11.98
CA HIS A 4 5.53 -14.79 -11.19
C HIS A 4 6.31 -15.57 -10.13
N THR A 5 7.60 -15.76 -10.37
CA THR A 5 8.50 -16.39 -9.40
C THR A 5 8.79 -15.36 -8.31
N TRP A 6 8.06 -15.43 -7.20
CA TRP A 6 8.37 -14.66 -6.01
C TRP A 6 9.72 -15.11 -5.44
N PHE A 7 10.45 -14.20 -4.79
CA PHE A 7 11.70 -14.56 -4.14
C PHE A 7 11.46 -15.70 -3.16
N MET A 8 10.46 -15.58 -2.29
CA MET A 8 10.09 -16.63 -1.34
C MET A 8 9.08 -17.64 -1.91
N SER A 9 9.39 -18.31 -3.03
CA SER A 9 8.44 -19.16 -3.79
C SER A 9 8.21 -20.61 -3.32
N SER A 10 9.02 -21.16 -2.41
CA SER A 10 9.05 -22.60 -2.09
C SER A 10 7.94 -23.08 -1.15
N LEU A 11 7.13 -22.18 -0.60
CA LEU A 11 5.97 -22.53 0.22
C LEU A 11 4.71 -21.86 -0.32
N ASN A 12 3.58 -22.54 -0.13
CA ASN A 12 2.26 -21.99 -0.41
C ASN A 12 1.85 -21.03 0.71
N ASP A 13 1.11 -19.99 0.36
CA ASP A 13 0.51 -19.12 1.35
C ASP A 13 -0.61 -19.84 2.10
N THR A 14 -0.81 -19.45 3.36
CA THR A 14 -2.07 -19.69 4.06
C THR A 14 -3.17 -18.85 3.43
N TYR A 15 -4.25 -19.51 3.03
CA TYR A 15 -5.45 -18.88 2.49
C TYR A 15 -6.62 -19.06 3.45
N GLU A 16 -7.31 -17.96 3.71
CA GLU A 16 -8.60 -17.94 4.39
C GLU A 16 -9.50 -16.99 3.61
N GLU A 17 -10.75 -17.40 3.40
CA GLU A 17 -11.70 -16.64 2.59
C GLU A 17 -11.90 -15.23 3.16
N GLY A 18 -11.76 -14.22 2.30
CA GLY A 18 -11.93 -12.82 2.68
C GLY A 18 -10.72 -12.19 3.38
N GLU A 19 -9.71 -12.97 3.80
CA GLU A 19 -8.53 -12.49 4.51
C GLU A 19 -7.30 -12.33 3.59
N THR A 20 -6.22 -11.79 4.17
CA THR A 20 -4.94 -11.66 3.48
C THR A 20 -4.18 -12.99 3.40
N GLN A 21 -3.58 -13.25 2.24
CA GLN A 21 -2.65 -14.36 2.04
C GLN A 21 -1.32 -14.05 2.72
N HIS A 22 -0.83 -15.02 3.49
CA HIS A 22 0.42 -14.85 4.24
C HIS A 22 1.10 -16.20 4.49
N MET A 23 2.39 -16.15 4.81
CA MET A 23 3.13 -17.28 5.36
C MET A 23 3.62 -16.90 6.76
N TYR A 24 3.32 -17.72 7.76
CA TYR A 24 3.81 -17.53 9.12
C TYR A 24 4.94 -18.50 9.44
N PHE A 25 5.95 -18.02 10.17
CA PHE A 25 7.12 -18.79 10.57
C PHE A 25 7.43 -18.56 12.06
N PRO A 26 7.84 -19.61 12.79
CA PRO A 26 7.65 -21.02 12.45
C PRO A 26 6.15 -21.39 12.40
N SER A 27 5.80 -22.40 11.60
CA SER A 27 4.43 -22.91 11.47
C SER A 27 4.41 -24.40 11.15
N GLU A 28 3.24 -25.03 11.16
CA GLU A 28 3.07 -26.41 10.70
C GLU A 28 3.53 -26.59 9.23
N THR A 29 3.23 -25.62 8.36
CA THR A 29 3.68 -25.62 6.95
C THR A 29 5.20 -25.54 6.83
N SER A 30 5.86 -24.71 7.66
CA SER A 30 7.33 -24.69 7.72
C SER A 30 7.90 -25.88 8.50
N LYS A 31 7.06 -26.78 9.03
CA LYS A 31 7.43 -27.86 9.95
C LYS A 31 8.22 -27.32 11.14
N GLY A 32 7.80 -26.22 11.76
CA GLY A 32 8.50 -25.63 12.91
C GLY A 32 9.84 -24.93 12.59
N ARG A 33 10.23 -24.83 11.31
CA ARG A 33 11.48 -24.15 10.91
C ARG A 33 11.31 -22.64 10.84
N LEU A 34 12.37 -21.93 11.22
CA LEU A 34 12.52 -20.49 11.09
C LEU A 34 12.77 -20.11 9.64
N LEU A 35 12.36 -18.90 9.26
CA LEU A 35 12.77 -18.27 8.02
C LEU A 35 14.16 -17.66 8.21
N CYS A 36 15.08 -17.97 7.30
CA CYS A 36 16.42 -17.41 7.25
C CYS A 36 16.66 -16.76 5.88
N ILE A 37 17.27 -15.58 5.87
CA ILE A 37 17.59 -14.81 4.67
C ILE A 37 19.10 -14.65 4.59
N ASN A 38 19.62 -14.82 3.39
CA ASN A 38 21.03 -14.67 3.08
C ASN A 38 21.22 -13.91 1.77
N GLY A 39 21.89 -12.77 1.86
CA GLY A 39 22.03 -11.84 0.76
C GLY A 39 21.46 -10.47 1.12
N ARG A 40 22.04 -9.44 0.52
CA ARG A 40 21.74 -8.02 0.76
C ARG A 40 21.81 -7.20 -0.53
N ASN A 41 21.74 -7.87 -1.67
CA ASN A 41 21.86 -7.21 -2.95
C ASN A 41 20.60 -6.37 -3.21
N GLN A 42 20.80 -5.09 -3.50
CA GLN A 42 19.74 -4.11 -3.71
C GLN A 42 19.48 -3.82 -5.20
N HIS A 43 20.22 -4.50 -6.09
CA HIS A 43 20.23 -4.27 -7.54
C HIS A 43 20.14 -5.57 -8.37
N ASP A 44 20.33 -6.72 -7.74
CA ASP A 44 20.17 -8.03 -8.36
C ASP A 44 19.56 -9.00 -7.34
N GLY A 45 18.25 -9.20 -7.45
CA GLY A 45 17.49 -10.08 -6.56
C GLY A 45 17.91 -11.55 -6.64
N SER A 46 18.53 -11.98 -7.75
CA SER A 46 19.03 -13.35 -7.91
C SER A 46 20.24 -13.65 -7.01
N MET A 47 20.91 -12.61 -6.53
CA MET A 47 22.01 -12.71 -5.57
C MET A 47 21.54 -12.81 -4.11
N ASN A 48 20.23 -12.75 -3.87
CA ASN A 48 19.64 -13.01 -2.56
C ASN A 48 19.09 -14.44 -2.52
N SER A 49 19.08 -15.02 -1.34
CA SER A 49 18.62 -16.38 -1.08
C SER A 49 17.91 -16.44 0.27
N TYR A 50 16.99 -17.40 0.41
CA TYR A 50 16.34 -17.68 1.68
C TYR A 50 16.33 -19.19 1.91
N GLY A 51 16.15 -19.59 3.15
CA GLY A 51 16.10 -20.97 3.56
C GLY A 51 15.34 -21.15 4.86
N PHE A 52 15.22 -22.40 5.28
CA PHE A 52 14.53 -22.79 6.50
C PHE A 52 15.46 -23.57 7.40
N ALA A 53 15.53 -23.20 8.68
CA ALA A 53 16.36 -23.88 9.65
C ALA A 53 15.60 -24.18 10.93
N TRP A 54 15.93 -25.30 11.58
CA TRP A 54 15.38 -25.60 12.90
C TRP A 54 15.97 -24.64 13.94
N PRO A 55 15.19 -24.17 14.93
CA PRO A 55 15.68 -23.25 15.96
C PRO A 55 16.94 -23.75 16.67
N GLY A 56 17.04 -25.07 16.92
CA GLY A 56 18.20 -25.70 17.57
C GLY A 56 19.35 -26.10 16.63
N SER A 57 19.29 -25.75 15.35
CA SER A 57 20.28 -26.17 14.34
C SER A 57 20.76 -25.01 13.47
N LEU A 58 20.70 -23.78 14.00
CA LEU A 58 21.26 -22.62 13.32
C LEU A 58 22.79 -22.74 13.24
N PRO A 59 23.42 -22.45 12.09
CA PRO A 59 24.87 -22.35 11.98
C PRO A 59 25.43 -21.35 13.00
N SER A 60 26.65 -21.57 13.50
CA SER A 60 27.31 -20.64 14.44
C SER A 60 27.50 -19.23 13.88
N THR A 61 27.53 -19.10 12.55
CA THR A 61 27.65 -17.83 11.84
C THR A 61 26.31 -17.13 11.62
N ALA A 62 25.18 -17.80 11.87
CA ALA A 62 23.85 -17.23 11.67
C ALA A 62 23.49 -16.24 12.78
N THR A 63 22.77 -15.19 12.42
CA THR A 63 22.24 -14.20 13.39
C THR A 63 20.76 -14.46 13.59
N LEU A 64 20.35 -14.85 14.81
CA LEU A 64 18.94 -14.96 15.17
C LEU A 64 18.40 -13.61 15.64
N LEU A 65 17.42 -13.08 14.92
CA LEU A 65 16.77 -11.81 15.23
C LEU A 65 15.47 -12.08 16.03
N PRO A 66 15.37 -11.65 17.31
CA PRO A 66 14.22 -11.91 18.16
C PRO A 66 13.01 -11.04 17.79
N GLY A 67 11.82 -11.46 18.20
CA GLY A 67 10.56 -10.75 17.93
C GLY A 67 9.92 -11.08 16.58
N LEU A 68 8.84 -10.38 16.25
CA LEU A 68 8.07 -10.59 15.03
C LEU A 68 8.63 -9.73 13.89
N THR A 69 8.94 -10.37 12.77
CA THR A 69 9.40 -9.70 11.55
C THR A 69 8.30 -9.71 10.49
N PHE A 70 7.97 -8.55 9.93
CA PHE A 70 7.13 -8.47 8.74
C PHE A 70 8.01 -8.50 7.49
N VAL A 71 7.75 -9.42 6.56
CA VAL A 71 8.54 -9.58 5.33
C VAL A 71 7.66 -9.31 4.13
N SER A 72 7.82 -8.14 3.51
CA SER A 72 7.09 -7.74 2.30
C SER A 72 7.90 -8.14 1.08
N ASP A 73 7.39 -9.04 0.23
CA ASP A 73 8.03 -9.45 -1.03
C ASP A 73 7.09 -9.19 -2.19
N THR A 74 7.23 -8.05 -2.85
CA THR A 74 6.20 -7.51 -3.75
C THR A 74 6.76 -7.14 -5.11
N TYR A 75 5.89 -7.12 -6.12
CA TYR A 75 6.20 -6.61 -7.45
C TYR A 75 6.19 -5.08 -7.49
N TYR A 76 5.53 -4.46 -6.52
CA TYR A 76 5.46 -3.01 -6.37
C TYR A 76 6.59 -2.51 -5.46
N ASP A 77 7.16 -1.34 -5.77
CA ASP A 77 8.12 -0.70 -4.88
C ASP A 77 7.47 -0.17 -3.57
N HIS A 78 8.28 0.27 -2.63
CA HIS A 78 7.81 0.84 -1.36
C HIS A 78 7.97 2.37 -1.30
N GLU A 79 8.38 3.02 -2.39
CA GLU A 79 8.62 4.47 -2.45
C GLU A 79 7.36 5.23 -2.89
N ASN A 80 6.66 4.74 -3.92
CA ASN A 80 5.41 5.31 -4.37
C ASN A 80 4.27 4.96 -3.39
N LEU A 81 3.39 5.93 -3.10
CA LEU A 81 2.31 5.73 -2.12
C LEU A 81 1.36 4.59 -2.49
N TRP A 82 0.97 4.48 -3.76
CA TRP A 82 0.05 3.43 -4.21
C TRP A 82 0.70 2.06 -4.11
N HIS A 83 1.90 1.95 -4.66
CA HIS A 83 2.72 0.73 -4.61
C HIS A 83 2.97 0.28 -3.17
N GLY A 84 3.41 1.21 -2.33
CA GLY A 84 3.67 0.98 -0.92
C GLY A 84 2.43 0.58 -0.15
N LEU A 85 1.27 1.23 -0.35
CA LEU A 85 0.01 0.82 0.28
C LEU A 85 -0.38 -0.59 -0.14
N CYS A 86 -0.31 -0.94 -1.43
CA CYS A 86 -0.56 -2.31 -1.89
C CYS A 86 0.38 -3.33 -1.22
N ALA A 87 1.62 -2.93 -0.94
CA ALA A 87 2.64 -3.79 -0.31
C ALA A 87 2.47 -3.97 1.20
N VAL A 88 1.96 -2.96 1.92
CA VAL A 88 1.91 -2.96 3.40
C VAL A 88 0.50 -3.12 3.99
N THR A 89 -0.55 -2.78 3.25
CA THR A 89 -1.96 -2.92 3.68
C THR A 89 -2.35 -4.36 4.06
N PRO A 90 -1.86 -5.41 3.36
CA PRO A 90 -2.02 -6.79 3.79
C PRO A 90 -1.63 -7.04 5.27
N PHE A 91 -0.53 -6.44 5.75
CA PHE A 91 -0.07 -6.60 7.12
C PHE A 91 -1.01 -5.96 8.14
N VAL A 92 -1.66 -4.86 7.78
CA VAL A 92 -2.68 -4.22 8.61
C VAL A 92 -3.90 -5.12 8.74
N GLY A 93 -4.36 -5.72 7.64
CA GLY A 93 -5.40 -6.74 7.67
C GLY A 93 -5.03 -7.90 8.60
N TRP A 94 -3.83 -8.45 8.46
CA TRP A 94 -3.39 -9.53 9.36
C TRP A 94 -3.26 -9.10 10.83
N HIS A 95 -2.79 -7.89 11.09
CA HIS A 95 -2.72 -7.34 12.44
C HIS A 95 -4.11 -7.25 13.09
N MET A 96 -5.10 -6.73 12.36
CA MET A 96 -6.50 -6.68 12.82
C MET A 96 -7.06 -8.09 13.06
N LYS A 97 -6.78 -9.05 12.15
CA LYS A 97 -7.19 -10.46 12.32
C LYS A 97 -6.67 -11.04 13.64
N ASN A 98 -5.46 -10.65 14.02
CA ASN A 98 -4.80 -11.08 15.24
C ASN A 98 -5.09 -10.15 16.43
N GLN A 99 -6.30 -9.58 16.48
CA GLN A 99 -6.81 -8.76 17.59
C GLN A 99 -5.91 -7.56 17.91
N CYS A 100 -5.18 -7.05 16.92
CA CYS A 100 -4.25 -5.94 17.07
C CYS A 100 -3.08 -6.19 18.05
N ARG A 101 -2.83 -7.44 18.46
CA ARG A 101 -1.80 -7.77 19.46
C ARG A 101 -0.43 -8.02 18.85
N LYS A 102 -0.39 -8.40 17.57
CA LYS A 102 0.85 -8.78 16.88
C LYS A 102 1.38 -7.59 16.09
N LYS A 103 2.29 -6.81 16.70
CA LYS A 103 3.02 -5.72 16.07
C LYS A 103 4.42 -6.19 15.62
N PRO A 104 4.95 -5.69 14.50
CA PRO A 104 6.29 -6.06 14.05
C PRO A 104 7.35 -5.35 14.89
N THR A 105 8.38 -6.07 15.29
CA THR A 105 9.63 -5.49 15.82
C THR A 105 10.47 -4.87 14.71
N ARG A 106 10.36 -5.42 13.49
CA ARG A 106 11.07 -4.95 12.29
C ARG A 106 10.37 -5.37 11.01
N TRP A 107 10.75 -4.69 9.94
CA TRP A 107 10.30 -4.93 8.57
C TRP A 107 11.49 -5.34 7.71
N VAL A 108 11.30 -6.33 6.84
CA VAL A 108 12.24 -6.65 5.76
C VAL A 108 11.48 -6.47 4.46
N LEU A 109 12.07 -5.72 3.54
CA LEU A 109 11.40 -5.29 2.33
C LEU A 109 12.14 -5.83 1.11
N PHE A 110 11.41 -6.48 0.23
CA PHE A 110 11.88 -6.96 -1.07
C PHE A 110 10.99 -6.40 -2.18
N HIS A 111 11.64 -5.95 -3.25
CA HIS A 111 10.98 -5.64 -4.50
C HIS A 111 11.70 -6.39 -5.60
N GLN A 112 11.02 -7.38 -6.19
CA GLN A 112 11.59 -8.32 -7.16
C GLN A 112 12.83 -9.08 -6.62
N GLY A 113 12.77 -9.47 -5.33
CA GLY A 113 13.87 -10.17 -4.65
C GLY A 113 15.06 -9.29 -4.24
N GLU A 114 15.10 -8.01 -4.63
CA GLU A 114 16.12 -7.06 -4.18
C GLU A 114 15.76 -6.50 -2.81
N VAL A 115 16.73 -6.45 -1.89
CA VAL A 115 16.54 -5.85 -0.56
C VAL A 115 16.33 -4.35 -0.69
N ARG A 116 15.33 -3.82 0.03
CA ARG A 116 15.08 -2.38 0.13
C ARG A 116 15.39 -1.89 1.54
N THR A 117 16.11 -0.78 1.59
CA THR A 117 16.62 -0.16 2.83
C THR A 117 15.67 0.89 3.40
N ARG A 118 14.68 1.34 2.61
CA ARG A 118 13.77 2.43 2.97
C ARG A 118 12.43 2.28 2.27
N THR A 119 11.48 3.09 2.73
CA THR A 119 10.19 3.33 2.08
C THR A 119 10.04 4.82 1.76
N GLY A 120 8.99 5.17 1.02
CA GLY A 120 8.56 6.56 0.88
C GLY A 120 8.02 7.09 2.20
N SER A 121 8.16 8.40 2.45
CA SER A 121 7.78 9.03 3.72
C SER A 121 6.32 8.75 4.09
N TRP A 122 5.42 8.77 3.10
CA TRP A 122 4.00 8.48 3.34
C TRP A 122 3.79 7.07 3.87
N VAL A 123 4.41 6.07 3.25
CA VAL A 123 4.28 4.66 3.67
C VAL A 123 4.81 4.51 5.09
N GLN A 124 5.98 5.10 5.38
CA GLN A 124 6.58 5.09 6.71
C GLN A 124 5.65 5.73 7.76
N ASN A 125 5.10 6.91 7.49
CA ASN A 125 4.27 7.64 8.43
C ASN A 125 2.89 7.00 8.62
N ILE A 126 2.28 6.45 7.57
CA ILE A 126 1.01 5.71 7.69
C ILE A 126 1.22 4.45 8.54
N MET A 127 2.30 3.69 8.31
CA MET A 127 2.60 2.52 9.14
C MET A 127 2.95 2.92 10.57
N ARG A 128 3.67 4.02 10.77
CA ARG A 128 3.93 4.57 12.11
C ARG A 128 2.66 4.94 12.85
N ALA A 129 1.73 5.61 12.19
CA ALA A 129 0.42 5.94 12.77
C ALA A 129 -0.39 4.67 13.08
N THR A 130 -0.31 3.67 12.20
CA THR A 130 -1.10 2.44 12.28
C THR A 130 -0.65 1.52 13.42
N PHE A 131 0.66 1.33 13.57
CA PHE A 131 1.24 0.44 14.57
C PHE A 131 1.68 1.17 15.85
N GLU A 132 1.64 2.51 15.85
CA GLU A 132 2.07 3.38 16.95
C GLU A 132 3.55 3.21 17.31
N GLU A 133 4.34 2.74 16.34
CA GLU A 133 5.77 2.48 16.47
C GLU A 133 6.47 2.87 15.18
N GLU A 134 7.75 3.22 15.27
CA GLU A 134 8.54 3.50 14.07
C GLU A 134 8.66 2.26 13.17
N MET A 135 8.47 2.45 11.85
CA MET A 135 8.70 1.41 10.86
C MET A 135 10.20 1.17 10.69
N LYS A 136 10.76 0.26 11.49
CA LYS A 136 12.19 -0.11 11.45
C LYS A 136 12.45 -1.09 10.31
N VAL A 137 13.08 -0.61 9.23
CA VAL A 137 13.48 -1.45 8.09
C VAL A 137 14.85 -2.09 8.37
N GLU A 138 14.90 -3.41 8.32
CA GLU A 138 16.10 -4.22 8.42
C GLU A 138 16.69 -4.44 7.03
N TYR A 139 17.98 -4.13 6.88
CA TYR A 139 18.71 -4.21 5.62
C TYR A 139 20.07 -4.90 5.77
N PHE A 140 20.23 -5.67 6.86
CA PHE A 140 21.32 -6.62 7.08
C PHE A 140 22.71 -5.97 7.09
N ASN A 141 22.83 -4.83 7.78
CA ASN A 141 24.07 -4.06 7.86
C ASN A 141 25.28 -4.86 8.35
N GLN A 142 26.42 -4.57 7.74
CA GLN A 142 27.74 -4.78 8.33
C GLN A 142 28.30 -3.39 8.65
N GLU A 143 28.37 -2.99 9.92
CA GLU A 143 29.34 -1.96 10.28
C GLU A 143 30.68 -2.62 10.63
N GLU A 144 31.68 -2.24 9.83
CA GLU A 144 33.08 -1.94 10.19
C GLU A 144 33.78 -2.79 11.26
N SER A 145 33.77 -4.12 11.14
CA SER A 145 34.97 -4.86 11.54
C SER A 145 35.91 -4.83 10.35
N GLY A 146 36.98 -4.02 10.42
CA GLY A 146 38.01 -3.79 9.38
C GLY A 146 38.83 -5.01 8.97
N SER A 147 38.16 -6.09 8.60
CA SER A 147 38.72 -7.34 8.09
C SER A 147 37.92 -7.73 6.86
N SER A 148 38.52 -7.53 5.69
CA SER A 148 38.06 -8.11 4.44
C SER A 148 38.17 -9.64 4.56
N SER A 149 37.09 -10.35 4.92
CA SER A 149 36.80 -11.72 4.45
C SER A 149 35.74 -12.50 5.23
N SER A 150 35.25 -12.08 6.41
CA SER A 150 34.28 -12.95 7.12
C SER A 150 32.86 -12.77 6.58
N TYR A 151 32.44 -13.69 5.71
CA TYR A 151 31.03 -13.91 5.39
C TYR A 151 30.23 -14.05 6.70
N LYS A 152 29.37 -13.07 7.00
CA LYS A 152 28.41 -13.17 8.09
C LYS A 152 27.31 -14.11 7.61
N GLY A 153 26.98 -15.13 8.40
CA GLY A 153 25.99 -16.13 8.02
C GLY A 153 24.58 -15.55 7.86
N PRO A 154 23.58 -16.40 7.58
CA PRO A 154 22.22 -15.95 7.34
C PRO A 154 21.60 -15.24 8.55
N TYR A 155 20.67 -14.32 8.29
CA TYR A 155 19.81 -13.73 9.30
C TYR A 155 18.53 -14.56 9.41
N CYS A 156 18.29 -15.16 10.57
CA CYS A 156 17.10 -15.97 10.86
C CYS A 156 16.17 -15.20 11.79
N PHE A 157 14.86 -15.36 11.62
CA PHE A 157 13.87 -14.64 12.45
C PHE A 157 13.22 -15.59 13.45
N GLU A 158 13.13 -15.18 14.72
CA GLU A 158 12.40 -15.93 15.75
C GLU A 158 10.94 -16.15 15.32
N LYS A 159 10.29 -15.09 14.83
CA LYS A 159 8.97 -15.13 14.21
C LYS A 159 8.96 -14.28 12.95
N ALA A 160 8.31 -14.74 11.91
CA ALA A 160 8.09 -13.93 10.71
C ALA A 160 6.69 -14.13 10.14
N VAL A 161 6.11 -13.08 9.59
CA VAL A 161 5.00 -13.18 8.65
C VAL A 161 5.45 -12.57 7.32
N ALA A 162 5.38 -13.37 6.27
CA ALA A 162 5.74 -12.96 4.92
C ALA A 162 4.49 -12.82 4.07
N MET A 163 4.42 -11.76 3.26
CA MET A 163 3.33 -11.51 2.33
C MET A 163 3.89 -11.19 0.96
N ARG A 164 3.41 -11.95 -0.03
CA ARG A 164 3.83 -11.84 -1.43
C ARG A 164 2.77 -11.25 -2.36
N HIS A 165 1.60 -10.98 -1.80
CA HIS A 165 0.42 -10.56 -2.54
C HIS A 165 -0.12 -9.26 -1.94
N ASN A 166 -0.69 -8.43 -2.80
CA ASN A 166 -1.41 -7.23 -2.39
C ASN A 166 -2.79 -7.61 -1.79
N GLU A 167 -3.68 -6.63 -1.64
CA GLU A 167 -5.04 -6.87 -1.15
C GLU A 167 -5.96 -7.62 -2.14
N GLY A 168 -5.47 -8.13 -3.27
CA GLY A 168 -6.28 -8.70 -4.36
C GLY A 168 -7.20 -9.87 -3.99
N LYS A 169 -6.81 -10.71 -3.01
CA LYS A 169 -7.66 -11.80 -2.49
C LYS A 169 -8.48 -11.43 -1.24
N MET A 170 -8.20 -10.27 -0.64
CA MET A 170 -8.95 -9.77 0.51
C MET A 170 -10.40 -9.47 0.12
N GLY A 171 -11.36 -9.84 0.95
CA GLY A 171 -12.79 -9.56 0.73
C GLY A 171 -13.09 -8.06 0.78
N GLN A 172 -14.15 -7.60 0.13
CA GLN A 172 -14.50 -6.18 0.08
C GLN A 172 -14.74 -5.59 1.48
N GLU A 173 -15.49 -6.29 2.34
CA GLU A 173 -15.73 -5.85 3.71
C GLU A 173 -14.42 -5.71 4.50
N ARG A 174 -13.52 -6.67 4.32
CA ARG A 174 -12.22 -6.68 4.98
C ARG A 174 -11.35 -5.51 4.51
N ARG A 175 -11.30 -5.23 3.21
CA ARG A 175 -10.63 -4.04 2.66
C ARG A 175 -11.19 -2.77 3.28
N LEU A 176 -12.52 -2.62 3.32
CA LEU A 176 -13.17 -1.45 3.91
C LEU A 176 -12.76 -1.23 5.37
N LYS A 177 -12.73 -2.29 6.18
CA LYS A 177 -12.27 -2.23 7.59
C LYS A 177 -10.82 -1.76 7.67
N VAL A 178 -9.92 -2.33 6.87
CA VAL A 178 -8.50 -1.96 6.85
C VAL A 178 -8.32 -0.50 6.43
N TYR A 179 -8.95 -0.04 5.34
CA TYR A 179 -8.84 1.35 4.90
C TYR A 179 -9.46 2.34 5.89
N ASN A 180 -10.53 1.96 6.60
CA ASN A 180 -11.08 2.78 7.68
C ASN A 180 -10.10 2.91 8.85
N MET A 181 -9.43 1.82 9.25
CA MET A 181 -8.42 1.85 10.30
C MET A 181 -7.22 2.72 9.89
N LEU A 182 -6.67 2.52 8.68
CA LEU A 182 -5.59 3.34 8.12
C LEU A 182 -5.93 4.83 8.16
N ARG A 183 -7.12 5.17 7.67
CA ARG A 183 -7.63 6.56 7.65
C ARG A 183 -7.74 7.13 9.05
N CYS A 184 -8.39 6.40 9.97
CA CYS A 184 -8.62 6.87 11.33
C CYS A 184 -7.30 7.11 12.07
N LYS A 185 -6.41 6.12 12.09
CA LYS A 185 -5.10 6.21 12.75
C LYS A 185 -4.24 7.32 12.16
N THR A 186 -4.21 7.46 10.83
CA THR A 186 -3.45 8.54 10.18
C THR A 186 -4.00 9.92 10.53
N ARG A 187 -5.32 10.09 10.57
CA ARG A 187 -5.94 11.36 10.98
C ARG A 187 -5.68 11.67 12.45
N GLN A 188 -5.79 10.68 13.34
CA GLN A 188 -5.47 10.84 14.77
C GLN A 188 -4.01 11.27 14.95
N PHE A 189 -3.09 10.60 14.24
CA PHE A 189 -1.66 10.96 14.24
C PHE A 189 -1.41 12.38 13.72
N CYS A 190 -2.15 12.81 12.70
CA CYS A 190 -2.03 14.17 12.15
C CYS A 190 -2.68 15.25 13.03
N ASN A 191 -3.69 14.91 13.84
CA ASN A 191 -4.42 15.82 14.72
C ASN A 191 -3.83 15.93 16.14
N GLY A 192 -2.96 15.01 16.56
CA GLY A 192 -2.45 14.87 17.94
C GLY A 192 -0.94 15.14 18.17
N ASP A 193 -0.53 15.01 19.44
CA ASP A 193 0.73 15.41 20.12
C ASP A 193 2.03 14.70 19.70
N PHE A 194 2.22 14.25 18.46
CA PHE A 194 3.56 13.85 18.02
C PHE A 194 4.42 15.10 17.76
N LYS A 195 5.05 15.59 18.84
CA LYS A 195 6.15 16.55 18.80
C LYS A 195 7.42 15.81 18.36
N ASP A 196 7.66 15.72 17.04
CA ASP A 196 9.03 15.93 16.55
C ASP A 196 9.10 16.23 15.04
N ASP A 197 10.24 16.79 14.70
CA ASP A 197 10.58 17.82 13.73
C ASP A 197 10.92 17.29 12.32
N SER A 198 10.80 18.17 11.34
CA SER A 198 11.33 18.10 9.96
C SER A 198 10.72 17.16 8.89
N THR A 199 10.12 15.99 9.19
CA THR A 199 9.64 15.06 8.12
C THR A 199 8.12 14.88 8.02
N SER A 200 7.35 15.25 9.05
CA SER A 200 5.89 15.13 9.09
C SER A 200 5.13 16.32 8.48
N SER A 201 5.82 17.41 8.13
CA SER A 201 5.20 18.72 7.87
C SER A 201 4.39 18.80 6.58
N LYS A 202 4.73 18.01 5.55
CA LYS A 202 4.06 18.08 4.23
C LYS A 202 2.80 17.20 4.12
N GLU A 203 2.72 16.13 4.89
CA GLU A 203 1.64 15.14 4.80
C GLU A 203 0.41 15.57 5.62
N LYS A 204 0.65 16.19 6.80
CA LYS A 204 -0.41 16.70 7.69
C LYS A 204 -1.41 17.64 6.98
N PRO A 205 -0.97 18.66 6.20
CA PRO A 205 -1.89 19.51 5.44
C PRO A 205 -2.76 18.72 4.44
N VAL A 206 -2.18 17.71 3.78
CA VAL A 206 -2.91 16.88 2.80
C VAL A 206 -3.95 16.01 3.49
N VAL A 207 -3.60 15.35 4.60
CA VAL A 207 -4.55 14.57 5.40
C VAL A 207 -5.67 15.45 5.92
N LYS A 208 -5.36 16.65 6.43
CA LYS A 208 -6.36 17.62 6.90
C LYS A 208 -7.29 18.05 5.77
N LEU A 209 -6.75 18.46 4.62
CA LEU A 209 -7.54 18.86 3.45
C LEU A 209 -8.52 17.74 3.06
N LEU A 210 -8.00 16.53 2.84
CA LEU A 210 -8.79 15.39 2.38
C LEU A 210 -9.81 14.92 3.41
N SER A 211 -9.51 15.04 4.71
CA SER A 211 -10.47 14.75 5.77
C SER A 211 -11.70 15.66 5.79
N SER A 212 -11.59 16.83 5.16
CA SER A 212 -12.69 17.79 4.99
C SER A 212 -13.22 17.87 3.55
N THR A 213 -12.75 16.99 2.67
CA THR A 213 -13.12 17.00 1.24
C THR A 213 -14.23 15.99 0.98
N ASP A 214 -15.40 16.48 0.57
CA ASP A 214 -16.55 15.62 0.25
C ASP A 214 -16.46 15.02 -1.15
N PHE A 215 -15.85 15.75 -2.08
CA PHE A 215 -15.67 15.29 -3.44
C PHE A 215 -14.43 15.90 -4.08
N VAL A 216 -13.80 15.16 -4.99
CA VAL A 216 -12.65 15.63 -5.77
C VAL A 216 -12.77 15.16 -7.22
N ALA A 217 -12.50 16.07 -8.15
CA ALA A 217 -12.30 15.77 -9.55
C ALA A 217 -10.87 16.16 -9.92
N THR A 218 -10.08 15.24 -10.46
CA THR A 218 -8.65 15.48 -10.72
C THR A 218 -8.15 14.62 -11.90
N PRO A 219 -7.06 15.02 -12.59
CA PRO A 219 -6.46 14.15 -13.57
C PRO A 219 -6.05 12.82 -12.96
N HIS A 220 -6.12 11.76 -13.75
CA HIS A 220 -5.57 10.46 -13.37
C HIS A 220 -4.06 10.59 -13.09
N GLY A 221 -3.62 10.07 -11.96
CA GLY A 221 -2.22 10.13 -11.55
C GLY A 221 -2.03 9.85 -10.06
N ALA A 222 -0.78 9.69 -9.64
CA ALA A 222 -0.44 9.30 -8.27
C ALA A 222 -1.01 10.23 -7.17
N GLN A 223 -1.41 11.46 -7.52
CA GLN A 223 -2.06 12.40 -6.60
C GLN A 223 -3.39 11.84 -6.04
N LEU A 224 -4.11 11.03 -6.81
CA LEU A 224 -5.37 10.42 -6.41
C LEU A 224 -5.21 9.36 -5.31
N THR A 225 -4.01 8.78 -5.14
CA THR A 225 -3.80 7.76 -4.11
C THR A 225 -4.11 8.28 -2.70
N ASN A 226 -3.93 9.58 -2.47
CA ASN A 226 -4.25 10.20 -1.18
C ASN A 226 -5.75 10.16 -0.84
N MET A 227 -6.64 9.86 -1.79
CA MET A 227 -8.08 9.78 -1.57
C MET A 227 -8.47 8.86 -0.41
N VAL A 228 -7.62 7.90 -0.05
CA VAL A 228 -7.81 7.01 1.11
C VAL A 228 -8.10 7.77 2.42
N PHE A 229 -7.64 9.02 2.50
CA PHE A 229 -7.86 9.92 3.63
C PHE A 229 -9.17 10.71 3.59
N MET A 230 -9.96 10.63 2.51
CA MET A 230 -11.32 11.19 2.42
C MET A 230 -12.31 10.32 3.20
N ASP A 231 -13.45 10.89 3.60
CA ASP A 231 -14.48 10.13 4.31
C ASP A 231 -15.11 9.05 3.43
N ARG A 232 -15.64 7.99 4.06
CA ARG A 232 -16.52 7.06 3.35
C ARG A 232 -17.68 7.83 2.75
N ASN A 233 -18.16 7.36 1.61
CA ASN A 233 -19.23 8.02 0.85
C ASN A 233 -18.86 9.42 0.34
N SER A 234 -17.58 9.81 0.38
CA SER A 234 -17.08 10.90 -0.47
C SER A 234 -17.11 10.46 -1.94
N SER A 235 -16.99 11.41 -2.85
CA SER A 235 -17.11 11.16 -4.30
C SER A 235 -15.83 11.54 -5.04
N VAL A 236 -15.37 10.70 -5.96
CA VAL A 236 -14.21 10.98 -6.82
C VAL A 236 -14.61 10.92 -8.29
N MET A 237 -14.04 11.78 -9.12
CA MET A 237 -14.05 11.64 -10.57
C MET A 237 -12.63 11.75 -11.09
N GLU A 238 -12.29 10.86 -12.01
CA GLU A 238 -11.02 10.89 -12.72
C GLU A 238 -11.20 11.51 -14.09
N PHE A 239 -10.20 12.28 -14.52
CA PHE A 239 -10.13 12.69 -15.91
C PHE A 239 -8.81 12.31 -16.57
N PHE A 240 -8.91 11.86 -17.81
CA PHE A 240 -7.84 11.22 -18.54
C PHE A 240 -7.54 12.02 -19.81
N PRO A 241 -6.26 12.23 -20.15
CA PRO A 241 -5.89 12.71 -21.47
C PRO A 241 -6.39 11.75 -22.57
N LYS A 242 -6.50 12.27 -23.79
CA LYS A 242 -6.78 11.46 -24.99
C LYS A 242 -5.88 10.24 -25.06
N GLY A 243 -6.42 9.12 -25.52
CA GLY A 243 -5.67 7.88 -25.75
C GLY A 243 -5.55 6.96 -24.53
N TRP A 244 -5.76 7.45 -23.31
CA TRP A 244 -5.75 6.60 -22.10
C TRP A 244 -6.77 5.46 -22.17
N LEU A 245 -8.00 5.74 -22.60
CA LEU A 245 -9.06 4.73 -22.74
C LEU A 245 -8.60 3.55 -23.61
N LYS A 246 -7.86 3.84 -24.67
CA LYS A 246 -7.40 2.86 -25.66
C LYS A 246 -6.11 2.14 -25.26
N HIS A 247 -5.16 2.85 -24.63
CA HIS A 247 -3.79 2.37 -24.49
C HIS A 247 -3.35 2.06 -23.05
N ALA A 248 -4.01 2.59 -22.02
CA ALA A 248 -3.55 2.44 -20.64
C ALA A 248 -3.80 1.03 -20.06
N GLY A 249 -4.56 0.19 -20.76
CA GLY A 249 -4.92 -1.15 -20.31
C GLY A 249 -5.62 -1.12 -18.96
N VAL A 250 -5.24 -2.02 -18.06
CA VAL A 250 -5.83 -2.13 -16.71
C VAL A 250 -5.49 -0.96 -15.80
N GLY A 251 -4.42 -0.20 -16.10
CA GLY A 251 -3.94 0.90 -15.25
C GLY A 251 -4.97 2.01 -15.06
N GLN A 252 -5.88 2.21 -16.03
CA GLN A 252 -6.93 3.23 -15.95
C GLN A 252 -7.98 2.96 -14.85
N TYR A 253 -8.06 1.74 -14.30
CA TYR A 253 -9.05 1.36 -13.28
C TYR A 253 -8.48 1.35 -11.86
N VAL A 254 -7.19 1.65 -11.69
CA VAL A 254 -6.48 1.58 -10.41
C VAL A 254 -7.20 2.40 -9.32
N PHE A 255 -7.58 3.63 -9.62
CA PHE A 255 -8.24 4.50 -8.63
C PHE A 255 -9.72 4.22 -8.47
N GLN A 256 -10.39 3.64 -9.46
CA GLN A 256 -11.73 3.08 -9.28
C GLN A 256 -11.71 1.93 -8.25
N TRP A 257 -10.70 1.06 -8.32
CA TRP A 257 -10.52 0.00 -7.32
C TRP A 257 -10.20 0.59 -5.95
N LEU A 258 -9.26 1.54 -5.86
CA LEU A 258 -8.93 2.19 -4.60
C LEU A 258 -10.13 2.89 -3.96
N ALA A 259 -10.94 3.60 -4.75
CA ALA A 259 -12.17 4.23 -4.28
C ALA A 259 -13.11 3.17 -3.67
N SER A 260 -13.33 2.06 -4.38
CA SER A 260 -14.14 0.95 -3.88
C SER A 260 -13.58 0.36 -2.58
N TRP A 261 -12.26 0.15 -2.49
CA TRP A 261 -11.60 -0.41 -1.31
C TRP A 261 -11.67 0.53 -0.10
N ALA A 262 -11.61 1.84 -0.33
CA ALA A 262 -11.72 2.88 0.69
C ALA A 262 -13.18 3.26 1.02
N GLY A 263 -14.18 2.71 0.33
CA GLY A 263 -15.59 3.06 0.54
C GLY A 263 -15.97 4.44 0.03
N ILE A 264 -15.31 4.89 -1.02
CA ILE A 264 -15.53 6.13 -1.75
C ILE A 264 -16.30 5.82 -3.03
N ARG A 265 -17.22 6.70 -3.43
CA ARG A 265 -17.96 6.57 -4.68
C ARG A 265 -17.13 7.07 -5.85
N HIS A 266 -16.92 6.22 -6.85
CA HIS A 266 -16.39 6.65 -8.13
C HIS A 266 -17.55 7.15 -9.00
N GLU A 267 -17.64 8.46 -9.21
CA GLU A 267 -18.73 9.17 -9.91
C GLU A 267 -18.50 9.27 -11.42
N GLY A 268 -17.85 8.26 -11.99
CA GLY A 268 -17.50 8.18 -13.40
C GLY A 268 -16.12 8.77 -13.73
N ALA A 269 -15.82 8.75 -15.02
CA ALA A 269 -14.57 9.27 -15.55
C ALA A 269 -14.81 10.07 -16.83
N TRP A 270 -13.96 11.07 -17.06
CA TRP A 270 -13.89 11.86 -18.28
C TRP A 270 -12.67 11.44 -19.08
N TRP A 271 -12.86 10.98 -20.30
CA TRP A 271 -11.75 10.76 -21.24
C TRP A 271 -11.81 11.87 -22.27
N ASP A 272 -10.78 12.69 -22.30
CA ASP A 272 -10.72 13.81 -23.23
C ASP A 272 -10.66 13.30 -24.67
N PRO A 273 -11.66 13.60 -25.52
CA PRO A 273 -11.61 13.22 -26.93
C PRO A 273 -10.65 14.11 -27.73
N ASN A 274 -10.35 15.31 -27.22
CA ASN A 274 -9.72 16.42 -27.94
C ASN A 274 -8.30 16.70 -27.42
N GLY A 275 -7.45 15.68 -27.44
CA GLY A 275 -6.01 15.81 -27.18
C GLY A 275 -5.15 15.86 -28.45
N GLU A 276 -3.84 16.01 -28.25
CA GLU A 276 -2.83 16.05 -29.31
C GLU A 276 -2.96 14.88 -30.29
N SER A 277 -2.55 15.10 -31.54
CA SER A 277 -2.53 14.06 -32.57
C SER A 277 -1.22 13.29 -32.50
N CYS A 278 -1.30 11.96 -32.51
CA CYS A 278 -0.10 11.14 -32.59
C CYS A 278 0.43 11.07 -34.04
N PRO A 279 1.74 11.27 -34.27
CA PRO A 279 2.34 11.16 -35.61
C PRO A 279 2.56 9.70 -36.05
N TYR A 280 2.42 8.74 -35.14
CA TYR A 280 2.55 7.31 -35.41
C TYR A 280 1.17 6.69 -35.75
N PRO A 281 1.15 5.47 -36.33
CA PRO A 281 -0.10 4.73 -36.51
C PRO A 281 -0.89 4.62 -35.20
N GLU A 282 -2.21 4.66 -35.27
CA GLU A 282 -3.10 4.84 -34.11
C GLU A 282 -3.01 3.75 -33.02
N ASN A 283 -2.40 2.60 -33.32
CA ASN A 283 -2.20 1.49 -32.38
C ASN A 283 -0.74 1.39 -31.88
N ASP A 284 0.13 2.30 -32.31
CA ASP A 284 1.53 2.31 -31.90
C ASP A 284 1.65 2.75 -30.43
N PHE A 285 2.32 1.93 -29.61
CA PHE A 285 2.48 2.21 -28.19
C PHE A 285 3.25 3.51 -27.91
N ARG A 286 4.06 3.98 -28.87
CA ARG A 286 4.73 5.29 -28.78
C ARG A 286 3.75 6.44 -28.67
N CYS A 287 2.56 6.33 -29.29
CA CYS A 287 1.50 7.31 -29.08
C CYS A 287 1.16 7.47 -27.59
N PHE A 288 1.11 6.35 -26.85
CA PHE A 288 0.82 6.40 -25.43
C PHE A 288 1.98 6.98 -24.63
N THR A 289 3.19 6.45 -24.81
CA THR A 289 4.33 6.81 -23.96
C THR A 289 4.85 8.22 -24.21
N GLU A 290 4.79 8.71 -25.44
CA GLU A 290 5.41 9.98 -25.84
C GLU A 290 4.41 11.14 -25.87
N ILE A 291 3.13 10.89 -26.17
CA ILE A 291 2.12 11.94 -26.38
C ILE A 291 1.04 11.90 -25.29
N TYR A 292 0.34 10.77 -25.18
CA TYR A 292 -0.92 10.72 -24.41
C TYR A 292 -0.73 10.62 -22.90
N LYS A 293 0.25 9.83 -22.42
CA LYS A 293 0.39 9.53 -20.99
C LYS A 293 0.51 10.78 -20.12
N ASN A 294 1.28 11.77 -20.60
CA ASN A 294 1.53 13.04 -19.91
C ASN A 294 0.86 14.23 -20.61
N GLY A 295 -0.08 13.97 -21.52
CA GLY A 295 -0.77 14.99 -22.29
C GLY A 295 -1.63 15.89 -21.39
N ARG A 296 -1.92 17.10 -21.87
CA ARG A 296 -2.89 17.98 -21.23
C ARG A 296 -4.30 17.37 -21.32
N VAL A 297 -5.11 17.61 -20.30
CA VAL A 297 -6.51 17.18 -20.28
C VAL A 297 -7.39 18.38 -20.58
N GLY A 298 -8.07 18.37 -21.71
CA GLY A 298 -9.16 19.27 -22.03
C GLY A 298 -10.41 18.95 -21.21
N TYR A 299 -11.32 19.92 -21.12
CA TYR A 299 -12.59 19.76 -20.40
C TYR A 299 -13.75 20.24 -21.27
N ASN A 300 -14.92 19.66 -21.02
CA ASN A 300 -16.20 20.13 -21.55
C ASN A 300 -16.97 20.82 -20.42
N GLU A 301 -17.15 22.13 -20.52
CA GLU A 301 -17.75 22.92 -19.43
C GLU A 301 -19.13 22.41 -19.02
N THR A 302 -20.00 22.13 -19.99
CA THR A 302 -21.35 21.61 -19.73
C THR A 302 -21.30 20.27 -19.00
N TYR A 303 -20.45 19.34 -19.46
CA TYR A 303 -20.29 18.03 -18.82
C TYR A 303 -19.84 18.16 -17.36
N PHE A 304 -18.81 18.98 -17.10
CA PHE A 304 -18.28 19.17 -15.74
C PHE A 304 -19.27 19.92 -14.85
N ALA A 305 -20.00 20.90 -15.38
CA ALA A 305 -21.05 21.60 -14.64
C ALA A 305 -22.21 20.66 -14.27
N ASP A 306 -22.62 19.78 -15.19
CA ASP A 306 -23.67 18.79 -14.96
C ASP A 306 -23.23 17.74 -13.94
N TRP A 307 -22.01 17.24 -14.07
CA TRP A 307 -21.40 16.35 -13.08
C TRP A 307 -21.36 17.00 -11.70
N ALA A 308 -20.86 18.23 -11.59
CA ALA A 308 -20.71 18.94 -10.33
C ALA A 308 -22.07 19.14 -9.65
N ARG A 309 -23.09 19.59 -10.40
CA ARG A 309 -24.45 19.76 -9.89
C ARG A 309 -24.98 18.47 -9.28
N ARG A 310 -24.90 17.37 -10.02
CA ARG A 310 -25.39 16.05 -9.60
C ARG A 310 -24.68 15.55 -8.33
N VAL A 311 -23.35 15.66 -8.27
CA VAL A 311 -22.56 15.22 -7.11
C VAL A 311 -22.80 16.11 -5.88
N ILE A 312 -22.90 17.43 -6.06
CA ILE A 312 -23.20 18.38 -4.98
C ILE A 312 -24.58 18.09 -4.39
N ASP A 313 -25.60 17.91 -5.23
CA ASP A 313 -26.96 17.65 -4.78
C ASP A 313 -27.06 16.30 -4.06
N GLY A 314 -26.42 15.25 -4.59
CA GLY A 314 -26.32 13.94 -3.95
C GLY A 314 -25.59 14.01 -2.60
N THR A 315 -24.49 14.77 -2.52
CA THR A 315 -23.73 14.96 -1.28
C THR A 315 -24.56 15.67 -0.22
N LYS A 316 -25.28 16.74 -0.59
CA LYS A 316 -26.19 17.46 0.32
C LYS A 316 -27.28 16.54 0.86
N ALA A 317 -27.90 15.73 -0.01
CA ALA A 317 -28.93 14.77 0.40
C ALA A 317 -28.37 13.73 1.39
N ASN A 318 -27.21 13.16 1.09
CA ASN A 318 -26.55 12.17 1.94
C ASN A 318 -26.17 12.74 3.32
N LYS A 319 -25.62 13.96 3.37
CA LYS A 319 -25.27 14.61 4.64
C LYS A 319 -26.50 14.89 5.49
N ARG A 320 -27.62 15.32 4.88
CA ARG A 320 -28.90 15.49 5.60
C ARG A 320 -29.40 14.17 6.19
N ALA A 321 -29.34 13.09 5.43
CA ALA A 321 -29.73 11.76 5.89
C ALA A 321 -28.82 11.21 7.02
N GLN A 322 -27.52 11.47 6.95
CA GLN A 322 -26.58 11.12 8.02
C GLN A 322 -26.82 11.94 9.28
N ALA A 323 -27.08 13.25 9.15
CA ALA A 323 -27.39 14.11 10.28
C ALA A 323 -28.67 13.67 11.03
N SER A 324 -29.66 13.13 10.32
CA SER A 324 -30.84 12.52 10.95
C SER A 324 -30.56 11.18 11.65
N ASN A 325 -29.47 10.48 11.31
CA ASN A 325 -29.08 9.18 11.85
C ASN A 325 -28.01 9.25 12.96
N LEU A 326 -27.42 10.42 13.22
CA LEU A 326 -26.34 10.63 14.21
C LEU A 326 -26.75 10.45 15.69
N GLN A 327 -27.90 9.85 15.99
CA GLN A 327 -28.27 9.50 17.36
C GLN A 327 -27.54 8.25 17.91
N HIS A 328 -26.67 7.56 17.14
CA HIS A 328 -26.12 6.27 17.60
C HIS A 328 -24.65 5.89 17.33
N GLU A 329 -23.77 6.73 16.78
CA GLU A 329 -22.33 6.39 16.62
C GLU A 329 -21.43 7.29 17.47
N GLY A 330 -21.44 7.03 18.78
CA GLY A 330 -20.47 7.57 19.72
C GLY A 330 -19.29 6.62 19.91
N SER A 331 -18.24 6.75 19.09
CA SER A 331 -16.88 6.39 19.50
C SER A 331 -15.87 7.11 18.62
N SER A 332 -15.07 7.98 19.23
CA SER A 332 -13.91 8.65 18.62
C SER A 332 -12.69 7.74 18.48
N ASN A 333 -12.79 6.47 18.87
CA ASN A 333 -11.64 5.57 18.93
C ASN A 333 -11.49 4.80 17.63
N CYS A 334 -10.30 4.88 17.04
CA CYS A 334 -9.94 4.06 15.89
C CYS A 334 -9.89 2.58 16.28
N GLU A 335 -10.19 1.69 15.34
CA GLU A 335 -9.91 0.26 15.53
C GLU A 335 -8.41 0.06 15.86
N CYS A 336 -8.10 -0.92 16.72
CA CYS A 336 -6.75 -1.14 17.26
C CYS A 336 -6.19 0.05 18.08
N SER A 337 -7.03 0.83 18.79
CA SER A 337 -6.58 1.85 19.77
C SER A 337 -6.48 1.34 21.19
#